data_AF-A0A0Q9QZ19-F1
#
_entry.id   AF-A0A0Q9QZ19-F1
#
_cell.length_a   1.000
_cell.length_b   1.000
_cell.length_c   1.000
_cell.angle_alpha   90.00
_cell.angle_beta   90.00
_cell.angle_gamma   90.00
#
_symmetry.space_group_name_H-M   'P 1'
#
loop_
_entity.id
_entity.type
_entity.pdbx_description
1 polymer ?
#
loop_
_entity_poly.entity_id
_entity_poly.type
_entity_poly.pdbx_seq_one_letter_code
_entity_poly.pdbx_strand_id
1 'polypeptide(L)'
;MDLLECGNCLTDEHVELAERLTGTQKKLKCTNCGDEWLRGEPARQARSSPTLDEIKKRFPKPGDVDPVKLARVDELKADFLRREPEPVPNVAPYWKKYQWVFSAEGLPTADPQDLKNFANSSVGANPGNMSVFNEAWNEMGTEVAAAQVRRTIEYLLRGTSPSALEDRLTALINDATPNAMRGFKESLLTKVLCIAYPEEYLTILMYTGVAGKREIARSLWGLELPAPESTTWTKGRLILWSNNLLRALLGDGFRHQQHAAEFLWWAKDRA
;
A
#
# COMPACT_ATOMS: atom_id res chain seq x y z
N MET A 1 30.62 -38.40 8.86
CA MET A 1 30.88 -38.86 10.24
C MET A 1 31.90 -37.94 10.80
N ASP A 2 31.49 -37.12 11.75
CA ASP A 2 32.18 -35.90 12.15
C ASP A 2 32.82 -36.20 13.52
N LEU A 3 34.11 -36.57 13.51
CA LEU A 3 34.83 -37.22 14.61
C LEU A 3 34.88 -36.31 15.86
N LEU A 4 34.51 -36.86 17.01
CA LEU A 4 34.46 -36.20 18.32
C LEU A 4 35.78 -36.37 19.09
N GLU A 5 36.84 -36.76 18.39
CA GLU A 5 38.11 -37.17 18.97
C GLU A 5 38.98 -35.96 19.34
N CYS A 6 39.72 -36.08 20.43
CA CYS A 6 40.77 -35.15 20.75
C CYS A 6 41.92 -35.28 19.75
N GLY A 7 42.34 -34.19 19.11
CA GLY A 7 43.43 -34.21 18.13
C GLY A 7 44.78 -34.68 18.67
N ASN A 8 44.99 -34.60 19.99
CA ASN A 8 46.22 -35.05 20.66
C ASN A 8 46.15 -36.49 21.18
N CYS A 9 45.00 -36.92 21.70
CA CYS A 9 44.85 -38.28 22.25
C CYS A 9 44.29 -39.28 21.21
N LEU A 10 43.79 -38.78 20.08
CA LEU A 10 43.16 -39.56 19.01
C LEU A 10 42.05 -40.50 19.51
N THR A 11 41.35 -40.06 20.57
CA THR A 11 40.21 -40.76 21.19
C THR A 11 39.18 -39.74 21.68
N ASP A 12 37.92 -40.15 21.73
CA ASP A 12 36.80 -39.38 22.26
C ASP A 12 36.44 -39.75 23.72
N GLU A 13 37.05 -40.80 24.29
CA GLU A 13 36.74 -41.32 25.63
C GLU A 13 36.94 -40.29 26.75
N HIS A 14 37.79 -39.29 26.53
CA HIS A 14 38.12 -38.25 27.50
C HIS A 14 37.62 -36.86 27.08
N VAL A 15 36.74 -36.78 26.08
CA VAL A 15 36.25 -35.50 25.56
C VAL A 15 34.95 -35.10 26.23
N GLU A 16 34.99 -34.01 26.98
CA GLU A 16 33.84 -33.46 27.69
C GLU A 16 33.43 -32.10 27.11
N LEU A 17 32.13 -31.79 27.25
CA LEU A 17 31.60 -30.49 26.91
C LEU A 17 31.92 -29.50 28.02
N ALA A 18 32.83 -28.56 27.77
CA ALA A 18 33.18 -27.52 28.72
C ALA A 18 32.11 -26.41 28.75
N GLU A 19 31.62 -25.98 27.59
CA GLU A 19 30.65 -24.87 27.50
C GLU A 19 29.78 -24.95 26.24
N ARG A 20 28.51 -24.53 26.35
CA ARG A 20 27.63 -24.30 25.18
C ARG A 20 27.63 -22.82 24.84
N LEU A 21 28.05 -22.48 23.62
CA LEU A 21 28.06 -21.12 23.11
C LEU A 21 26.79 -20.86 22.26
N THR A 22 26.71 -19.69 21.63
CA THR A 22 25.55 -19.30 20.82
C THR A 22 25.46 -20.11 19.52
N GLY A 23 24.24 -20.36 19.04
CA GLY A 23 24.01 -21.15 17.83
C GLY A 23 24.23 -22.64 18.09
N THR A 24 24.99 -23.31 17.21
CA THR A 24 25.40 -24.71 17.40
C THR A 24 26.81 -24.84 17.98
N GLN A 25 27.49 -23.71 18.24
CA GLN A 25 28.85 -23.67 18.72
C GLN A 25 28.97 -24.15 20.17
N LYS A 26 29.98 -24.97 20.44
CA LYS A 26 30.27 -25.57 21.74
C LYS A 26 31.78 -25.59 21.95
N LYS A 27 32.22 -25.45 23.19
CA LYS A 27 33.60 -25.62 23.61
C LYS A 27 33.76 -27.00 24.23
N LEU A 28 34.67 -27.80 23.67
CA LEU A 28 35.01 -29.13 24.15
C LEU A 28 36.38 -29.08 24.84
N LYS A 29 36.59 -30.00 25.78
CA LYS A 29 37.83 -30.17 26.52
C LYS A 29 38.18 -31.64 26.66
N CYS A 30 39.43 -32.00 26.43
CA CYS A 30 39.96 -33.31 26.76
C CYS A 30 40.40 -33.34 28.23
N THR A 31 39.83 -34.20 29.05
CA THR A 31 40.20 -34.33 30.48
C THR A 31 41.53 -35.05 30.70
N ASN A 32 42.04 -35.76 29.68
CA ASN A 32 43.32 -36.47 29.75
C ASN A 32 44.52 -35.56 29.44
N CYS A 33 44.50 -34.84 28.30
CA CYS A 33 45.61 -33.96 27.91
C CYS A 33 45.36 -32.47 28.18
N GLY A 34 44.14 -32.09 28.57
CA GLY A 34 43.76 -30.72 28.89
C GLY A 34 43.44 -29.83 27.68
N ASP A 35 43.53 -30.34 26.45
CA ASP A 35 43.31 -29.56 25.23
C ASP A 35 41.86 -29.10 25.08
N GLU A 36 41.65 -27.88 24.57
CA GLU A 36 40.34 -27.24 24.45
C GLU A 36 40.11 -26.70 23.04
N TRP A 37 38.98 -27.03 22.42
CA TRP A 37 38.64 -26.57 21.07
C TRP A 37 37.16 -26.25 20.90
N LEU A 38 36.86 -25.46 19.86
CA LEU A 38 35.51 -25.07 19.50
C LEU A 38 34.96 -25.97 18.39
N ARG A 39 33.69 -26.32 18.48
CA ARG A 39 32.97 -27.09 17.46
C ARG A 39 31.61 -26.47 17.16
N GLY A 40 31.21 -26.48 15.90
CA GLY A 40 29.94 -25.91 15.44
C GLY A 40 30.07 -24.45 15.02
N GLU A 41 28.97 -23.89 14.53
CA GLU A 41 28.96 -22.52 14.00
C GLU A 41 28.38 -21.55 15.02
N PRO A 42 28.99 -20.37 15.20
CA PRO A 42 28.39 -19.31 16.01
C PRO A 42 27.07 -18.87 15.37
N ALA A 43 26.11 -18.42 16.20
CA ALA A 43 24.85 -17.90 15.68
C ALA A 43 25.12 -16.75 14.69
N ARG A 44 24.61 -16.86 13.46
CA ARG A 44 24.66 -15.75 12.49
C ARG A 44 23.90 -14.57 13.09
N GLN A 45 24.57 -13.44 13.25
CA GLN A 45 23.90 -12.19 13.64
C GLN A 45 22.83 -11.86 12.59
N ALA A 46 21.58 -11.75 13.03
CA ALA A 46 20.51 -11.29 12.17
C ALA A 46 20.84 -9.86 11.74
N ARG A 47 21.10 -9.64 10.44
CA ARG A 47 21.19 -8.29 9.89
C ARG A 47 19.87 -7.59 10.17
N SER A 48 19.91 -6.43 10.83
CA SER A 48 18.72 -5.63 11.08
C SER A 48 18.05 -5.29 9.75
N SER A 49 16.76 -5.57 9.64
CA SER A 49 15.97 -5.15 8.48
C SER A 49 16.03 -3.62 8.35
N PRO A 50 16.17 -3.08 7.12
CA PRO A 50 16.19 -1.64 6.91
C PRO A 50 14.90 -0.98 7.39
N THR A 51 15.03 0.22 7.92
CA THR A 51 13.90 1.02 8.41
C THR A 51 13.02 1.51 7.26
N LEU A 52 11.77 1.90 7.56
CA LEU A 52 10.82 2.40 6.55
C LEU A 52 11.41 3.57 5.76
N ASP A 53 12.07 4.51 6.43
CA ASP A 53 12.65 5.70 5.81
C ASP A 53 13.85 5.39 4.93
N GLU A 54 14.65 4.37 5.26
CA GLU A 54 15.74 3.90 4.40
C GLU A 54 15.22 3.26 3.11
N ILE A 55 14.09 2.56 3.17
CA ILE A 55 13.45 2.00 1.98
C ILE A 55 12.82 3.12 1.13
N LYS A 56 12.18 4.13 1.76
CA LYS A 56 11.64 5.33 1.06
C LYS A 56 12.68 6.02 0.19
N LYS A 57 13.94 6.10 0.67
CA LYS A 57 15.03 6.75 -0.07
C LYS A 57 15.36 6.08 -1.40
N ARG A 58 15.01 4.81 -1.59
CA ARG A 58 15.27 4.03 -2.83
C ARG A 58 14.19 4.21 -3.88
N PHE A 59 13.11 4.90 -3.55
CA PHE A 59 11.98 5.06 -4.46
C PHE A 59 12.13 6.30 -5.33
N PRO A 60 11.53 6.28 -6.54
CA PRO A 60 11.51 7.44 -7.42
C PRO A 60 10.97 8.70 -6.72
N LYS A 61 11.60 9.83 -7.03
CA LYS A 61 11.26 11.17 -6.56
C LYS A 61 11.00 12.06 -7.78
N PRO A 62 10.35 13.23 -7.58
CA PRO A 62 10.16 14.18 -8.67
C PRO A 62 11.47 14.57 -9.39
N GLY A 63 12.59 14.64 -8.66
CA GLY A 63 13.90 14.94 -9.24
C GLY A 63 14.54 13.81 -10.07
N ASP A 64 13.96 12.61 -10.07
CA ASP A 64 14.47 11.48 -10.87
C ASP A 64 13.88 11.44 -12.30
N VAL A 65 13.01 12.39 -12.64
CA VAL A 65 12.39 12.49 -13.97
C VAL A 65 13.35 13.12 -14.97
N ASP A 66 13.43 12.52 -16.16
CA ASP A 66 14.14 13.11 -17.30
C ASP A 66 13.57 14.50 -17.64
N PRO A 67 14.40 15.57 -17.65
CA PRO A 67 13.97 16.92 -17.99
C PRO A 67 13.17 17.04 -19.30
N VAL A 68 13.47 16.20 -20.31
CA VAL A 68 12.75 16.18 -21.58
C VAL A 68 11.31 15.70 -21.38
N LYS A 69 11.11 14.65 -20.57
CA LYS A 69 9.78 14.15 -20.22
C LYS A 69 9.02 15.14 -19.35
N LEU A 70 9.70 15.76 -18.40
CA LEU A 70 9.11 16.79 -17.55
C LEU A 70 8.58 17.97 -18.38
N ALA A 71 9.41 18.52 -19.27
CA ALA A 71 9.02 19.60 -20.17
C ALA A 71 7.83 19.21 -21.07
N ARG A 72 7.82 17.97 -21.56
CA ARG A 72 6.72 17.45 -22.37
C ARG A 72 5.40 17.38 -21.58
N VAL A 73 5.43 16.90 -20.35
CA VAL A 73 4.24 16.85 -19.47
C VAL A 73 3.77 18.27 -19.14
N ASP A 74 4.67 19.22 -18.95
CA ASP A 74 4.33 20.63 -18.70
C ASP A 74 3.64 21.28 -19.91
N GLU A 75 4.09 20.99 -21.14
CA GLU A 75 3.41 21.41 -22.37
C GLU A 75 1.98 20.87 -22.45
N LEU A 76 1.81 19.58 -22.16
CA LEU A 76 0.50 18.91 -22.10
C LEU A 76 -0.39 19.56 -21.04
N LYS A 77 0.16 19.84 -19.86
CA LYS A 77 -0.55 20.51 -18.77
C LYS A 77 -1.01 21.91 -19.18
N ALA A 78 -0.13 22.70 -19.78
CA ALA A 78 -0.49 24.03 -20.28
C ALA A 78 -1.62 23.96 -21.31
N ASP A 79 -1.60 22.96 -22.19
CA ASP A 79 -2.68 22.76 -23.16
C ASP A 79 -4.00 22.35 -22.52
N PHE A 80 -3.97 21.44 -21.56
CA PHE A 80 -5.16 21.01 -20.83
C PHE A 80 -5.80 22.17 -20.04
N LEU A 81 -4.99 22.97 -19.34
CA LEU A 81 -5.48 24.09 -18.55
C LEU A 81 -6.08 25.20 -19.42
N ARG A 82 -5.54 25.45 -20.63
CA ARG A 82 -6.13 26.41 -21.58
C ARG A 82 -7.50 26.01 -22.09
N ARG A 83 -7.79 24.70 -22.15
CA ARG A 83 -9.07 24.19 -22.65
C ARG A 83 -10.20 24.34 -21.63
N GLU A 84 -9.85 24.51 -20.36
CA GLU A 84 -10.80 24.61 -19.23
C GLU A 84 -11.97 23.61 -19.34
N PRO A 85 -11.72 22.30 -19.26
CA PRO A 85 -12.79 21.32 -19.38
C PRO A 85 -13.91 21.59 -18.36
N GLU A 86 -15.15 21.56 -18.85
CA GLU A 86 -16.33 21.77 -18.02
C GLU A 86 -16.43 20.69 -16.94
N PRO A 87 -16.66 21.05 -15.67
CA PRO A 87 -16.84 20.08 -14.60
C PRO A 87 -18.02 19.15 -14.89
N VAL A 88 -17.85 17.86 -14.60
CA VAL A 88 -18.95 16.90 -14.72
C VAL A 88 -20.04 17.22 -13.69
N PRO A 89 -21.28 17.59 -14.10
CA PRO A 89 -22.24 18.27 -13.20
C PRO A 89 -22.67 17.47 -11.96
N ASN A 90 -22.69 16.14 -12.05
CA ASN A 90 -23.15 15.28 -10.96
C ASN A 90 -22.06 14.95 -9.93
N VAL A 91 -20.80 15.31 -10.20
CA VAL A 91 -19.69 14.89 -9.32
C VAL A 91 -19.68 15.69 -8.03
N ALA A 92 -19.75 17.02 -8.08
CA ALA A 92 -19.74 17.85 -6.87
C ALA A 92 -20.91 17.54 -5.90
N PRO A 93 -22.17 17.41 -6.35
CA PRO A 93 -23.27 16.98 -5.47
C PRO A 93 -23.07 15.59 -4.88
N TYR A 94 -22.57 14.65 -5.69
CA TYR A 94 -22.28 13.28 -5.23
C TYR A 94 -21.20 13.28 -4.14
N TRP A 95 -20.10 14.02 -4.34
CA TRP A 95 -19.01 14.11 -3.37
C TRP A 95 -19.48 14.75 -2.08
N LYS A 96 -20.23 15.85 -2.16
CA LYS A 96 -20.82 16.50 -0.99
C LYS A 96 -21.70 15.54 -0.18
N LYS A 97 -22.53 14.74 -0.85
CA LYS A 97 -23.35 13.71 -0.19
C LYS A 97 -22.46 12.69 0.53
N TYR A 98 -21.47 12.11 -0.15
CA TYR A 98 -20.68 11.04 0.45
C TYR A 98 -19.64 11.53 1.47
N GLN A 99 -19.22 12.79 1.41
CA GLN A 99 -18.46 13.43 2.48
C GLN A 99 -19.27 13.47 3.78
N TRP A 100 -20.55 13.83 3.71
CA TRP A 100 -21.44 13.72 4.86
C TRP A 100 -21.61 12.27 5.31
N VAL A 101 -21.90 11.34 4.38
CA VAL A 101 -22.06 9.90 4.70
C VAL A 101 -20.80 9.32 5.36
N PHE A 102 -19.59 9.76 4.99
CA PHE A 102 -18.34 9.25 5.56
C PHE A 102 -17.85 10.05 6.78
N SER A 103 -18.54 11.11 7.17
CA SER A 103 -18.26 11.86 8.39
C SER A 103 -18.48 11.00 9.64
N ALA A 104 -17.93 11.43 10.78
CA ALA A 104 -18.12 10.74 12.06
C ALA A 104 -19.60 10.68 12.49
N GLU A 105 -20.40 11.67 12.07
CA GLU A 105 -21.82 11.76 12.40
C GLU A 105 -22.69 11.00 11.40
N GLY A 106 -22.39 11.09 10.10
CA GLY A 106 -23.21 10.49 9.04
C GLY A 106 -23.00 8.98 8.88
N LEU A 107 -21.79 8.46 9.10
CA LEU A 107 -21.48 7.06 8.83
C LEU A 107 -22.26 6.07 9.71
N PRO A 108 -22.41 6.29 11.04
CA PRO A 108 -23.16 5.37 11.90
C PRO A 108 -24.61 5.14 11.47
N THR A 109 -25.25 6.18 10.91
CA THR A 109 -26.67 6.15 10.51
C THR A 109 -26.88 6.15 9.00
N ALA A 110 -25.82 5.97 8.20
CA ALA A 110 -25.89 5.99 6.75
C ALA A 110 -26.89 4.96 6.22
N ASP A 111 -27.74 5.33 5.27
CA ASP A 111 -28.70 4.41 4.65
C ASP A 111 -27.95 3.23 3.98
N PRO A 112 -28.34 1.95 4.22
CA PRO A 112 -27.78 0.81 3.51
C PRO A 112 -27.73 0.97 1.98
N GLN A 113 -28.76 1.56 1.38
CA GLN A 113 -28.85 1.81 -0.04
C GLN A 113 -27.82 2.84 -0.50
N ASP A 114 -27.51 3.86 0.32
CA ASP A 114 -26.46 4.82 0.00
C ASP A 114 -25.08 4.15 -0.03
N LEU A 115 -24.80 3.24 0.90
CA LEU A 115 -23.54 2.48 0.91
C LEU A 115 -23.44 1.54 -0.30
N LYS A 116 -24.54 0.89 -0.70
CA LYS A 116 -24.60 0.04 -1.89
C LYS A 116 -24.45 0.86 -3.18
N ASN A 117 -25.10 2.01 -3.25
CA ASN A 117 -25.03 2.93 -4.38
C ASN A 117 -23.63 3.52 -4.53
N PHE A 118 -22.97 3.85 -3.42
CA PHE A 118 -21.58 4.29 -3.42
C PHE A 118 -20.68 3.30 -4.15
N ALA A 119 -20.76 2.03 -3.74
CA ALA A 119 -19.92 0.97 -4.26
C ALA A 119 -20.13 0.72 -5.75
N ASN A 120 -21.37 0.86 -6.24
CA ASN A 120 -21.72 0.59 -7.64
C ASN A 120 -21.66 1.82 -8.56
N SER A 121 -21.37 3.01 -8.03
CA SER A 121 -21.37 4.23 -8.83
C SER A 121 -20.01 4.51 -9.46
N SER A 122 -20.02 4.93 -10.73
CA SER A 122 -18.84 5.44 -11.44
C SER A 122 -18.63 6.96 -11.28
N VAL A 123 -19.53 7.66 -10.58
CA VAL A 123 -19.47 9.13 -10.44
C VAL A 123 -18.20 9.53 -9.68
N GLY A 124 -17.43 10.44 -10.27
CA GLY A 124 -16.18 11.00 -9.74
C GLY A 124 -14.95 10.06 -9.79
N ALA A 125 -15.16 8.75 -9.73
CA ALA A 125 -14.14 7.73 -9.98
C ALA A 125 -14.80 6.36 -10.20
N ASN A 126 -14.35 5.62 -11.22
CA ASN A 126 -14.90 4.30 -11.56
C ASN A 126 -14.17 3.17 -10.81
N PRO A 127 -14.84 2.46 -9.88
CA PRO A 127 -14.21 1.39 -9.09
C PRO A 127 -14.04 0.07 -9.85
N GLY A 128 -14.56 -0.04 -11.08
CA GLY A 128 -14.51 -1.24 -11.92
C GLY A 128 -15.67 -2.20 -11.67
N ASN A 129 -15.46 -3.49 -11.94
CA ASN A 129 -16.48 -4.52 -11.76
C ASN A 129 -16.71 -4.85 -10.28
N MET A 130 -17.95 -4.63 -9.81
CA MET A 130 -18.36 -4.81 -8.40
C MET A 130 -19.11 -6.12 -8.15
N SER A 131 -18.99 -7.13 -9.02
CA SER A 131 -19.70 -8.42 -8.88
C SER A 131 -19.43 -9.10 -7.53
N VAL A 132 -18.17 -9.20 -7.11
CA VAL A 132 -17.76 -9.83 -5.84
C VAL A 132 -18.36 -9.09 -4.64
N PHE A 133 -18.40 -7.76 -4.68
CA PHE A 133 -19.03 -6.95 -3.64
C PHE A 133 -20.53 -7.19 -3.59
N ASN A 134 -21.20 -7.20 -4.74
CA ASN A 134 -22.66 -7.40 -4.81
C ASN A 134 -23.06 -8.82 -4.39
N GLU A 135 -22.27 -9.83 -4.73
CA GLU A 135 -22.45 -11.21 -4.27
C GLU A 135 -22.35 -11.28 -2.74
N ALA A 136 -21.26 -10.76 -2.16
CA ALA A 136 -21.08 -10.71 -0.71
C ALA A 136 -22.20 -9.93 0.00
N TRP A 137 -22.61 -8.80 -0.58
CA TRP A 137 -23.71 -7.99 -0.06
C TRP A 137 -25.02 -8.80 0.00
N ASN A 138 -25.33 -9.53 -1.07
CA ASN A 138 -26.56 -10.30 -1.16
C ASN A 138 -26.54 -11.52 -0.23
N GLU A 139 -25.40 -12.19 -0.07
CA GLU A 139 -25.23 -13.31 0.86
C GLU A 139 -25.42 -12.91 2.33
N MET A 140 -24.84 -11.77 2.73
CA MET A 140 -24.94 -11.28 4.11
C MET A 140 -26.32 -10.71 4.45
N GLY A 141 -27.05 -10.24 3.43
CA GLY A 141 -28.25 -9.44 3.60
C GLY A 141 -27.93 -7.96 3.88
N THR A 142 -28.84 -7.09 3.46
CA THR A 142 -28.66 -5.63 3.40
C THR A 142 -28.16 -5.00 4.71
N GLU A 143 -28.77 -5.31 5.85
CA GLU A 143 -28.40 -4.67 7.12
C GLU A 143 -27.01 -5.10 7.62
N VAL A 144 -26.69 -6.39 7.51
CA VAL A 144 -25.40 -6.94 7.95
C VAL A 144 -24.29 -6.44 7.03
N ALA A 145 -24.53 -6.42 5.71
CA ALA A 145 -23.60 -5.88 4.73
C ALA A 145 -23.35 -4.39 4.95
N ALA A 146 -24.40 -3.59 5.18
CA ALA A 146 -24.28 -2.18 5.50
C ALA A 146 -23.49 -1.95 6.79
N ALA A 147 -23.78 -2.70 7.85
CA ALA A 147 -23.01 -2.63 9.10
C ALA A 147 -21.52 -2.97 8.88
N GLN A 148 -21.20 -3.97 8.04
CA GLN A 148 -19.83 -4.32 7.70
C GLN A 148 -19.13 -3.23 6.87
N VAL A 149 -19.83 -2.60 5.92
CA VAL A 149 -19.29 -1.46 5.15
C VAL A 149 -19.03 -0.26 6.06
N ARG A 150 -19.95 0.06 6.99
CA ARG A 150 -19.73 1.12 8.00
C ARG A 150 -18.47 0.82 8.83
N ARG A 151 -18.29 -0.42 9.31
CA ARG A 151 -17.07 -0.84 10.03
C ARG A 151 -15.81 -0.73 9.18
N THR A 152 -15.88 -1.14 7.90
CA THR A 152 -14.78 -1.01 6.93
C THR A 152 -14.32 0.44 6.81
N ILE A 153 -15.26 1.35 6.56
CA ILE A 153 -15.00 2.77 6.34
C ILE A 153 -14.53 3.44 7.63
N GLU A 154 -15.17 3.15 8.76
CA GLU A 154 -14.78 3.71 10.06
C GLU A 154 -13.37 3.26 10.43
N TYR A 155 -13.05 1.98 10.23
CA TYR A 155 -11.69 1.49 10.45
C TYR A 155 -10.69 2.18 9.52
N LEU A 156 -10.99 2.32 8.23
CA LEU A 156 -10.12 3.01 7.27
C LEU A 156 -9.86 4.48 7.65
N LEU A 157 -10.90 5.24 7.99
CA LEU A 157 -10.79 6.68 8.22
C LEU A 157 -10.34 7.01 9.63
N ARG A 158 -10.86 6.29 10.64
CA ARG A 158 -10.77 6.67 12.05
C ARG A 158 -10.31 5.56 13.00
N GLY A 159 -9.95 4.37 12.52
CA GLY A 159 -9.29 3.34 13.34
C GLY A 159 -8.00 3.85 14.00
N THR A 160 -7.94 3.80 15.34
CA THR A 160 -6.86 4.41 16.14
C THR A 160 -5.84 3.43 16.71
N SER A 161 -5.97 2.12 16.50
CA SER A 161 -5.01 1.17 17.05
C SER A 161 -4.90 -0.15 16.27
N PRO A 162 -3.68 -0.68 16.07
CA PRO A 162 -2.35 -0.07 16.25
C PRO A 162 -1.78 0.55 14.95
N SER A 163 -2.59 0.68 13.89
CA SER A 163 -2.08 0.84 12.52
C SER A 163 -2.23 2.25 11.94
N ALA A 164 -1.15 2.74 11.33
CA ALA A 164 -1.18 3.91 10.44
C ALA A 164 -2.16 3.70 9.28
N LEU A 165 -2.57 4.77 8.59
CA LEU A 165 -3.53 4.68 7.48
C LEU A 165 -3.09 3.66 6.41
N GLU A 166 -1.80 3.62 6.06
CA GLU A 166 -1.28 2.66 5.08
C GLU A 166 -1.48 1.21 5.53
N ASP A 167 -1.31 0.93 6.82
CA ASP A 167 -1.40 -0.40 7.39
C ASP A 167 -2.88 -0.82 7.53
N ARG A 168 -3.78 0.12 7.90
CA ARG A 168 -5.25 -0.09 7.89
C ARG A 168 -5.76 -0.41 6.49
N LEU A 169 -5.35 0.38 5.50
CA LEU A 169 -5.68 0.17 4.10
C LEU A 169 -5.19 -1.21 3.62
N THR A 170 -3.96 -1.59 3.95
CA THR A 170 -3.41 -2.91 3.63
C THR A 170 -4.22 -4.03 4.26
N ALA A 171 -4.55 -3.93 5.54
CA ALA A 171 -5.31 -4.95 6.25
C ALA A 171 -6.70 -5.17 5.61
N LEU A 172 -7.38 -4.09 5.23
CA LEU A 172 -8.68 -4.16 4.55
C LEU A 172 -8.58 -4.77 3.15
N ILE A 173 -7.57 -4.39 2.37
CA ILE A 173 -7.34 -4.96 1.03
C ILE A 173 -7.09 -6.47 1.12
N ASN A 174 -6.35 -6.92 2.13
CA ASN A 174 -5.94 -8.32 2.27
C ASN A 174 -6.92 -9.20 3.07
N ASP A 175 -8.08 -8.67 3.50
CA ASP A 175 -8.98 -9.37 4.45
C ASP A 175 -8.28 -9.78 5.77
N ALA A 176 -7.22 -9.08 6.16
CA ALA A 176 -6.42 -9.41 7.35
C ALA A 176 -6.99 -8.81 8.65
N THR A 177 -8.23 -8.31 8.61
CA THR A 177 -8.91 -7.70 9.76
C THR A 177 -10.39 -8.04 9.71
N PRO A 178 -11.06 -8.25 10.87
CA PRO A 178 -12.51 -8.48 10.92
C PRO A 178 -13.33 -7.29 10.40
N ASN A 179 -12.71 -6.12 10.23
CA ASN A 179 -13.35 -4.94 9.65
C ASN A 179 -13.42 -4.99 8.12
N ALA A 180 -12.79 -5.98 7.45
CA ALA A 180 -12.80 -6.07 6.00
C ALA A 180 -14.15 -6.54 5.44
N MET A 181 -14.54 -6.03 4.28
CA MET A 181 -15.73 -6.47 3.54
C MET A 181 -15.30 -7.11 2.23
N ARG A 182 -15.76 -8.34 1.97
CA ARG A 182 -15.49 -9.05 0.71
C ARG A 182 -15.97 -8.20 -0.48
N GLY A 183 -15.08 -8.00 -1.46
CA GLY A 183 -15.32 -7.13 -2.61
C GLY A 183 -15.16 -5.62 -2.37
N PHE A 184 -15.09 -5.15 -1.11
CA PHE A 184 -14.79 -3.74 -0.79
C PHE A 184 -13.27 -3.52 -0.68
N LYS A 185 -12.60 -3.55 -1.83
CA LYS A 185 -11.14 -3.63 -1.94
C LYS A 185 -10.49 -2.31 -2.36
N GLU A 186 -9.27 -2.40 -2.87
CA GLU A 186 -8.40 -1.27 -3.22
C GLU A 186 -9.12 -0.11 -3.91
N SER A 187 -9.92 -0.40 -4.95
CA SER A 187 -10.59 0.66 -5.70
C SER A 187 -11.61 1.42 -4.87
N LEU A 188 -12.46 0.71 -4.12
CA LEU A 188 -13.47 1.29 -3.24
C LEU A 188 -12.86 1.99 -2.03
N LEU A 189 -11.86 1.38 -1.40
CA LEU A 189 -11.13 1.97 -0.26
C LEU A 189 -10.42 3.25 -0.68
N THR A 190 -9.77 3.27 -1.84
CA THR A 190 -9.14 4.48 -2.37
C THR A 190 -10.18 5.53 -2.75
N LYS A 191 -11.34 5.13 -3.28
CA LYS A 191 -12.44 6.05 -3.59
C LYS A 191 -13.00 6.72 -2.32
N VAL A 192 -13.08 5.98 -1.21
CA VAL A 192 -13.42 6.55 0.10
C VAL A 192 -12.41 7.64 0.49
N LEU A 193 -11.10 7.40 0.35
CA LEU A 193 -10.07 8.41 0.63
C LEU A 193 -10.19 9.63 -0.27
N CYS A 194 -10.47 9.46 -1.56
CA CYS A 194 -10.68 10.57 -2.50
C CYS A 194 -11.85 11.47 -2.10
N ILE A 195 -12.92 10.90 -1.52
CA ILE A 195 -14.10 11.66 -1.12
C ILE A 195 -13.88 12.29 0.27
N ALA A 196 -13.34 11.52 1.22
CA ALA A 196 -13.12 11.98 2.59
C ALA A 196 -12.04 13.06 2.66
N TYR A 197 -11.01 12.97 1.82
CA TYR A 197 -9.87 13.88 1.77
C TYR A 197 -9.62 14.34 0.32
N PRO A 198 -10.54 15.15 -0.24
CA PRO A 198 -10.54 15.51 -1.66
C PRO A 198 -9.34 16.34 -2.10
N GLU A 199 -8.66 17.00 -1.17
CA GLU A 199 -7.46 17.78 -1.43
C GLU A 199 -6.18 16.94 -1.37
N GLU A 200 -6.25 15.74 -0.78
CA GLU A 200 -5.09 14.91 -0.49
C GLU A 200 -4.90 13.76 -1.48
N TYR A 201 -5.98 13.27 -2.10
CA TYR A 201 -5.95 12.08 -2.94
C TYR A 201 -6.45 12.33 -4.36
N LEU A 202 -5.68 11.86 -5.33
CA LEU A 202 -6.06 11.81 -6.75
C LEU A 202 -7.07 10.69 -6.98
N THR A 203 -8.05 10.93 -7.86
CA THR A 203 -9.09 9.96 -8.25
C THR A 203 -8.58 8.84 -9.19
N ILE A 204 -7.36 8.36 -8.92
CA ILE A 204 -6.75 7.19 -9.56
C ILE A 204 -6.82 6.05 -8.56
N LEU A 205 -7.80 5.18 -8.71
CA LEU A 205 -8.19 4.26 -7.64
C LEU A 205 -7.26 3.07 -7.44
N MET A 206 -6.49 2.69 -8.46
CA MET A 206 -5.63 1.51 -8.45
C MET A 206 -4.14 1.89 -8.48
N TYR A 207 -3.30 1.13 -7.79
CA TYR A 207 -1.86 1.24 -7.90
C TYR A 207 -1.34 0.64 -9.22
N THR A 208 -1.85 -0.53 -9.60
CA THR A 208 -1.49 -1.27 -10.83
C THR A 208 -2.63 -1.29 -11.86
N GLY A 209 -2.36 -1.88 -13.02
CA GLY A 209 -3.28 -1.99 -14.15
C GLY A 209 -3.03 -0.93 -15.22
N VAL A 210 -3.71 -1.06 -16.37
CA VAL A 210 -3.63 -0.16 -17.54
C VAL A 210 -3.95 1.31 -17.18
N ALA A 211 -4.61 1.46 -16.05
CA ALA A 211 -5.28 2.64 -15.55
C ALA A 211 -4.76 3.02 -14.13
N GLY A 212 -3.69 2.35 -13.67
CA GLY A 212 -3.15 2.51 -12.33
C GLY A 212 -2.05 3.57 -12.25
N LYS A 213 -1.76 4.00 -11.01
CA LYS A 213 -0.70 4.99 -10.71
C LYS A 213 0.66 4.61 -11.33
N ARG A 214 1.02 3.32 -11.32
CA ARG A 214 2.27 2.82 -11.89
C ARG A 214 2.36 2.96 -13.41
N GLU A 215 1.25 2.73 -14.11
CA GLU A 215 1.21 2.93 -15.56
C GLU A 215 1.28 4.42 -15.89
N ILE A 216 0.48 5.26 -15.22
CA ILE A 216 0.51 6.72 -15.41
C ILE A 216 1.92 7.28 -15.18
N ALA A 217 2.59 6.85 -14.10
CA ALA A 217 3.95 7.29 -13.80
C ALA A 217 4.96 6.91 -14.90
N ARG A 218 4.83 5.70 -15.45
CA ARG A 218 5.66 5.21 -16.55
C ARG A 218 5.38 5.97 -17.84
N SER A 219 4.12 6.08 -18.25
CA SER A 219 3.75 6.68 -19.54
C SER A 219 4.15 8.16 -19.59
N LEU A 220 3.88 8.92 -18.53
CA LEU A 220 4.10 10.37 -18.52
C LEU A 220 5.55 10.76 -18.20
N TRP A 221 6.13 10.15 -17.17
CA TRP A 221 7.44 10.59 -16.65
C TRP A 221 8.54 9.55 -16.80
N GLY A 222 8.24 8.36 -17.35
CA GLY A 222 9.23 7.28 -17.46
C GLY A 222 9.65 6.69 -16.11
N LEU A 223 8.89 6.94 -15.04
CA LEU A 223 9.24 6.44 -13.72
C LEU A 223 8.72 5.01 -13.53
N GLU A 224 9.64 4.08 -13.29
CA GLU A 224 9.28 2.72 -12.90
C GLU A 224 8.98 2.66 -11.39
N LEU A 225 7.69 2.68 -11.05
CA LEU A 225 7.29 2.47 -9.65
C LEU A 225 7.46 0.99 -9.25
N PRO A 226 7.76 0.69 -7.97
CA PRO A 226 7.97 -0.68 -7.49
C PRO A 226 6.80 -1.61 -7.82
N ALA A 227 7.07 -2.83 -8.29
CA ALA A 227 6.02 -3.85 -8.37
C ALA A 227 5.64 -4.33 -6.96
N PRO A 228 4.35 -4.56 -6.64
CA PRO A 228 3.95 -5.02 -5.30
C PRO A 228 4.69 -6.27 -4.84
N GLU A 229 4.93 -7.20 -5.76
CA GLU A 229 5.61 -8.48 -5.53
C GLU A 229 7.14 -8.38 -5.39
N SER A 230 7.75 -7.27 -5.81
CA SER A 230 9.21 -7.10 -5.77
C SER A 230 9.71 -6.18 -4.64
N THR A 231 8.81 -5.74 -3.75
CA THR A 231 9.12 -4.81 -2.67
C THR A 231 8.63 -5.34 -1.33
N THR A 232 9.33 -4.96 -0.25
CA THR A 232 8.92 -5.25 1.14
C THR A 232 7.81 -4.32 1.64
N TRP A 233 7.35 -3.40 0.80
CA TRP A 233 6.29 -2.45 1.15
C TRP A 233 4.90 -3.07 1.06
N THR A 234 4.08 -2.73 2.04
CA THR A 234 2.67 -3.08 2.02
C THR A 234 1.95 -2.31 0.91
N LYS A 235 0.86 -2.91 0.42
CA LYS A 235 0.07 -2.35 -0.68
C LYS A 235 -0.48 -0.95 -0.36
N GLY A 236 -0.94 -0.73 0.88
CA GLY A 236 -1.40 0.59 1.31
C GLY A 236 -0.30 1.64 1.29
N ARG A 237 0.94 1.28 1.64
CA ARG A 237 2.09 2.21 1.56
C ARG A 237 2.40 2.59 0.12
N LEU A 238 2.36 1.63 -0.81
CA LEU A 238 2.54 1.91 -2.24
C LEU A 238 1.45 2.85 -2.77
N ILE A 239 0.19 2.63 -2.40
CA ILE A 239 -0.95 3.48 -2.82
C ILE A 239 -0.76 4.92 -2.33
N LEU A 240 -0.46 5.12 -1.05
CA LEU A 240 -0.31 6.45 -0.46
C LEU A 240 0.94 7.18 -0.97
N TRP A 241 2.09 6.50 -1.00
CA TRP A 241 3.32 7.10 -1.51
C TRP A 241 3.20 7.50 -2.99
N SER A 242 2.67 6.62 -3.84
CA SER A 242 2.52 6.92 -5.27
C SER A 242 1.50 8.03 -5.52
N ASN A 243 0.45 8.14 -4.70
CA ASN A 243 -0.44 9.30 -4.73
C ASN A 243 0.33 10.61 -4.48
N ASN A 244 1.17 10.64 -3.44
CA ASN A 244 1.95 11.83 -3.10
C ASN A 244 3.01 12.15 -4.15
N LEU A 245 3.66 11.13 -4.72
CA LEU A 245 4.60 11.31 -5.84
C LEU A 245 3.90 11.94 -7.04
N LEU A 246 2.75 11.41 -7.47
CA LEU A 246 2.00 11.94 -8.61
C LEU A 246 1.52 13.38 -8.35
N ARG A 247 1.05 13.69 -7.13
CA ARG A 247 0.67 15.06 -6.75
C ARG A 247 1.87 16.01 -6.82
N ALA A 248 3.03 15.58 -6.32
CA ALA A 248 4.24 16.38 -6.38
C ALA A 248 4.73 16.62 -7.82
N LEU A 249 4.61 15.61 -8.69
CA LEU A 249 4.93 15.71 -10.11
C LEU A 249 3.96 16.62 -10.88
N LEU A 250 2.69 16.60 -10.52
CA LEU A 250 1.67 17.45 -11.12
C LEU A 250 1.87 18.93 -10.77
N GLY A 251 2.31 19.23 -9.55
CA GLY A 251 2.43 20.60 -9.05
C GLY A 251 1.09 21.35 -9.02
N ASP A 252 1.18 22.68 -8.96
CA ASP A 252 0.01 23.55 -8.76
C ASP A 252 -0.75 23.90 -10.04
N GLY A 253 -1.91 24.55 -9.92
CA GLY A 253 -2.67 25.11 -11.06
C GLY A 253 -3.93 24.34 -11.44
N PHE A 254 -4.16 23.17 -10.86
CA PHE A 254 -5.45 22.48 -10.97
C PHE A 254 -6.44 23.01 -9.94
N ARG A 255 -7.72 23.09 -10.31
CA ARG A 255 -8.81 23.57 -9.43
C ARG A 255 -9.03 22.67 -8.21
N HIS A 256 -8.85 21.36 -8.37
CA HIS A 256 -9.00 20.33 -7.34
C HIS A 256 -8.37 19.01 -7.83
N GLN A 257 -8.26 18.00 -6.96
CA GLN A 257 -7.56 16.73 -7.30
C GLN A 257 -8.25 15.93 -8.42
N GLN A 258 -9.56 16.04 -8.59
CA GLN A 258 -10.25 15.41 -9.73
C GLN A 258 -9.83 16.06 -11.07
N HIS A 259 -9.70 17.39 -11.15
CA HIS A 259 -9.23 18.08 -12.36
C HIS A 259 -7.80 17.66 -12.70
N ALA A 260 -6.96 17.46 -11.67
CA ALA A 260 -5.62 16.93 -11.84
C ALA A 260 -5.61 15.47 -12.35
N ALA A 261 -6.49 14.62 -11.83
CA ALA A 261 -6.63 13.24 -12.31
C ALA A 261 -7.18 13.18 -13.74
N GLU A 262 -8.14 14.03 -14.12
CA GLU A 262 -8.65 14.17 -15.48
C GLU A 262 -7.52 14.53 -16.46
N PHE A 263 -6.63 15.42 -16.07
CA PHE A 263 -5.41 15.69 -16.83
C PHE A 263 -4.54 14.44 -16.98
N LEU A 264 -4.28 13.69 -15.91
CA LEU A 264 -3.46 12.48 -15.97
C LEU A 264 -4.02 11.45 -16.95
N TRP A 265 -5.35 11.28 -16.97
CA TRP A 265 -6.02 10.43 -17.96
C TRP A 265 -5.85 10.97 -19.37
N TRP A 266 -6.15 12.25 -19.58
CA TRP A 266 -6.08 12.90 -20.88
C TRP A 266 -4.66 12.89 -21.47
N ALA A 267 -3.65 13.12 -20.62
CA ALA A 267 -2.24 13.19 -20.99
C ALA A 267 -1.67 11.80 -21.29
N LYS A 268 -2.05 10.78 -20.51
CA LYS A 268 -1.57 9.41 -20.72
C LYS A 268 -1.88 8.89 -22.12
N ASP A 269 -3.05 9.21 -22.66
CA ASP A 269 -3.45 8.79 -24.01
C ASP A 269 -2.76 9.61 -25.14
N ARG A 270 -1.89 10.56 -24.78
CA ARG A 270 -1.18 11.49 -25.68
C ARG A 270 0.34 11.49 -25.50
N ALA A 271 0.83 10.68 -24.56
CA ALA A 271 2.24 10.55 -24.23
C ALA A 271 2.95 9.56 -25.16
#